data_AF-A0A969KPM7-F1
#
_entry.id   AF-A0A969KPM7-F1
#
_cell.length_a   1.000
_cell.length_b   1.000
_cell.length_c   1.000
_cell.angle_alpha   90.00
_cell.angle_beta   90.00
_cell.angle_gamma   90.00
#
_symmetry.space_group_name_H-M   'P 1'
#
loop_
_entity.id
_entity.type
_entity.pdbx_description
1 polymer ?
#
loop_
_entity_poly.entity_id
_entity_poly.type
_entity_poly.pdbx_seq_one_letter_code
_entity_poly.pdbx_strand_id
1 'polypeptide(L)'
;MHRSSDARRAENPMAIMRLPGLVDAHVHLREPGYTQKEDLLSGTRAALAGGVTTVLDMPNTLPPTSTPDALQEKSALARRRLSAMWASSWAQPAPIWTHIYPLPSARVA
;
A
#
# COMPACT_ATOMS: atom_id res chain seq x y z
N MET A 1 -17.80 -35.61 39.14
CA MET A 1 -16.55 -36.09 38.52
C MET A 1 -16.76 -36.26 37.02
N HIS A 2 -16.38 -35.27 36.20
CA HIS A 2 -16.17 -35.48 34.76
C HIS A 2 -14.99 -34.59 34.37
N ARG A 3 -13.89 -35.23 33.94
CA ARG A 3 -12.55 -34.65 33.90
C ARG A 3 -12.47 -33.48 32.92
N SER A 4 -11.85 -32.40 33.38
CA SER A 4 -11.20 -31.41 32.54
C SER A 4 -10.08 -32.09 31.73
N SER A 5 -10.31 -32.40 30.46
CA SER A 5 -9.21 -32.65 29.54
C SER A 5 -8.79 -31.32 28.94
N ASP A 6 -8.09 -30.55 29.76
CA ASP A 6 -7.19 -29.48 29.35
C ASP A 6 -6.07 -30.11 28.52
N ALA A 7 -6.42 -30.50 27.29
CA ALA A 7 -5.46 -30.87 26.28
C ALA A 7 -4.82 -29.56 25.82
N ARG A 8 -3.82 -29.10 26.58
CA ARG A 8 -2.87 -28.08 26.16
C ARG A 8 -2.50 -28.39 24.72
N ARG A 9 -3.05 -27.62 23.77
CA ARG A 9 -2.59 -27.60 22.39
C ARG A 9 -1.09 -27.38 22.51
N ALA A 10 -0.30 -28.37 22.08
CA ALA A 10 1.12 -28.15 21.91
C ALA A 10 1.26 -26.91 21.02
N GLU A 11 1.70 -25.80 21.60
CA GLU A 11 1.90 -24.54 20.90
C GLU A 11 2.98 -24.83 19.86
N ASN A 12 2.58 -24.87 18.59
CA ASN A 12 3.54 -24.94 17.50
C ASN A 12 4.35 -23.64 17.55
N PRO A 13 5.66 -23.68 17.87
CA PRO A 13 6.49 -22.46 17.94
C PRO A 13 6.61 -21.75 16.59
N MET A 14 6.12 -22.37 15.52
CA MET A 14 6.08 -21.86 14.14
C MET A 14 4.64 -21.66 13.62
N ALA A 15 3.66 -21.43 14.49
CA ALA A 15 2.31 -21.07 14.05
C ALA A 15 2.35 -19.73 13.28
N ILE A 16 2.18 -19.78 11.95
CA ILE A 16 2.12 -18.60 11.10
C ILE A 16 0.70 -18.02 11.16
N MET A 17 0.57 -16.79 11.64
CA MET A 17 -0.68 -16.04 11.62
C MET A 17 -0.95 -15.50 10.21
N ARG A 18 -2.11 -15.83 9.64
CA ARG A 18 -2.53 -15.31 8.32
C ARG A 18 -3.40 -14.08 8.55
N LEU A 19 -2.92 -12.94 8.07
CA LEU A 19 -3.60 -11.66 8.17
C LEU A 19 -3.98 -11.15 6.77
N PRO A 20 -5.02 -10.31 6.65
CA PRO A 20 -5.22 -9.52 5.45
C PRO A 20 -4.01 -8.59 5.23
N GLY A 21 -3.79 -8.19 3.98
CA GLY A 21 -2.75 -7.21 3.65
C GLY A 21 -3.00 -5.88 4.36
N LEU A 22 -1.93 -5.29 4.89
CA LEU A 22 -2.02 -4.03 5.64
C LEU A 22 -2.21 -2.84 4.68
N VAL A 23 -2.85 -1.79 5.20
CA VAL A 23 -3.01 -0.50 4.52
C VAL A 23 -2.22 0.54 5.30
N ASP A 24 -1.23 1.16 4.66
CA ASP A 24 -0.50 2.29 5.22
C ASP A 24 -1.06 3.59 4.66
N ALA A 25 -1.69 4.37 5.54
CA ALA A 25 -2.33 5.63 5.16
C ALA A 25 -1.35 6.81 5.00
N HIS A 26 -0.07 6.62 5.34
CA HIS A 26 0.89 7.71 5.37
C HIS A 26 2.29 7.26 4.94
N VAL A 27 2.55 7.31 3.62
CA VAL A 27 3.89 7.05 3.08
C VAL A 27 4.44 8.24 2.31
N HIS A 28 5.75 8.23 2.06
CA HIS A 28 6.42 9.21 1.20
C HIS A 28 7.31 8.51 0.16
N LEU A 29 6.78 8.25 -1.03
CA LEU A 29 7.47 7.52 -2.12
C LEU A 29 8.42 8.40 -2.94
N ARG A 30 8.46 9.72 -2.65
CA ARG A 30 9.46 10.69 -3.14
C ARG A 30 9.58 10.85 -4.67
N GLU A 31 8.76 10.17 -5.45
CA GLU A 31 8.68 10.32 -6.89
C GLU A 31 7.33 10.92 -7.29
N PRO A 32 7.30 12.00 -8.09
CA PRO A 32 8.43 12.61 -8.81
C PRO A 32 9.33 13.55 -7.98
N GLY A 33 10.55 13.78 -8.48
CA GLY A 33 11.42 14.90 -8.10
C GLY A 33 12.42 14.65 -6.96
N TYR A 34 12.23 13.64 -6.13
CA TYR A 34 13.14 13.29 -5.03
C TYR A 34 13.61 11.83 -5.07
N THR A 35 13.75 11.26 -6.28
CA THR A 35 14.09 9.83 -6.52
C THR A 35 15.44 9.40 -5.96
N GLN A 36 16.34 10.33 -5.65
CA GLN A 36 17.59 10.07 -4.94
C GLN A 36 17.38 9.59 -3.50
N LYS A 37 16.20 9.85 -2.92
CA LYS A 37 15.83 9.36 -1.58
C LYS A 37 15.13 8.02 -1.68
N GLU A 38 14.11 7.94 -2.53
CA GLU A 38 13.29 6.76 -2.73
C GLU A 38 12.53 6.90 -4.06
N ASP A 39 12.22 5.79 -4.72
CA ASP A 39 11.35 5.79 -5.90
C ASP A 39 10.13 4.88 -5.70
N LEU A 40 9.17 4.94 -6.63
CA LEU A 40 7.94 4.16 -6.53
C LEU A 40 8.21 2.66 -6.44
N LEU A 41 9.26 2.15 -7.05
CA LEU A 41 9.56 0.72 -7.07
C LEU A 41 10.25 0.29 -5.76
N SER A 42 11.23 1.04 -5.27
CA SER A 42 11.93 0.71 -4.04
C SER A 42 10.98 0.77 -2.84
N GLY A 43 10.17 1.82 -2.73
CA GLY A 43 9.25 2.02 -1.61
C GLY A 43 8.12 0.99 -1.58
N THR A 44 7.53 0.67 -2.74
CA THR A 44 6.47 -0.35 -2.79
C THR A 44 6.98 -1.76 -2.54
N ARG A 45 8.23 -2.08 -2.93
CA ARG A 45 8.88 -3.35 -2.57
C ARG A 45 9.13 -3.46 -1.07
N ALA A 46 9.55 -2.37 -0.43
CA ALA A 46 9.71 -2.31 1.02
C ALA A 46 8.37 -2.51 1.75
N ALA A 47 7.30 -1.84 1.28
CA ALA A 47 5.94 -2.00 1.81
C ALA A 47 5.46 -3.46 1.72
N LEU A 48 5.61 -4.09 0.55
CA LEU A 48 5.23 -5.49 0.33
C LEU A 48 6.02 -6.46 1.23
N ALA A 49 7.33 -6.25 1.39
CA ALA A 49 8.15 -7.06 2.29
C ALA A 49 7.70 -6.93 3.76
N GLY A 50 7.13 -5.78 4.14
CA GLY A 50 6.53 -5.54 5.45
C GLY A 50 5.08 -6.02 5.60
N GLY A 51 4.48 -6.63 4.57
CA GLY A 51 3.08 -7.09 4.59
C GLY A 51 2.05 -5.99 4.29
N VAL A 52 2.49 -4.82 3.85
CA VAL A 52 1.62 -3.72 3.39
C VAL A 52 1.32 -3.91 1.91
N THR A 53 0.04 -4.05 1.59
CA THR A 53 -0.43 -4.25 0.21
C THR A 53 -0.99 -2.99 -0.42
N THR A 54 -1.35 -1.99 0.39
CA THR A 54 -1.91 -0.72 -0.08
C THR A 54 -1.25 0.43 0.66
N VAL A 55 -0.82 1.46 -0.07
CA VAL A 55 -0.19 2.66 0.48
C VAL A 55 -0.88 3.93 -0.03
N LEU A 56 -0.94 4.97 0.81
CA LEU A 56 -1.36 6.31 0.42
C LEU A 56 -0.17 7.27 0.48
N ASP A 57 0.31 7.66 -0.70
CA ASP A 57 1.47 8.54 -0.83
C ASP A 57 1.11 10.01 -0.60
N MET A 58 1.91 10.66 0.24
CA MET A 58 1.73 12.07 0.59
C MET A 58 2.06 13.00 -0.58
N PRO A 59 1.38 14.15 -0.68
CA PRO A 59 1.47 15.04 -1.85
C PRO A 59 2.75 15.90 -1.90
N ASN A 60 3.73 15.67 -1.02
CA ASN A 60 4.94 16.49 -0.87
C ASN A 60 6.11 16.07 -1.78
N THR A 61 5.79 15.74 -3.02
CA THR A 61 6.75 15.49 -4.12
C THR A 61 7.05 16.77 -4.90
N LEU A 62 7.90 16.69 -5.93
CA LEU A 62 8.18 17.81 -6.82
C LEU A 62 7.90 17.39 -8.29
N PRO A 63 6.85 17.93 -8.94
CA PRO A 63 5.85 18.85 -8.40
C PRO A 63 4.97 18.23 -7.28
N PRO A 64 4.38 19.06 -6.40
CA PRO A 64 3.46 18.58 -5.37
C PRO A 64 2.15 18.09 -6.00
N THR A 65 1.55 17.06 -5.39
CA THR A 65 0.26 16.48 -5.84
C THR A 65 -0.91 17.23 -5.23
N SER A 66 -1.09 18.51 -5.58
CA SER A 66 -2.12 19.39 -5.00
C SER A 66 -3.28 19.73 -5.96
N THR A 67 -3.23 19.25 -7.20
CA THR A 67 -4.28 19.46 -8.20
C THR A 67 -4.78 18.13 -8.77
N PRO A 68 -6.01 18.08 -9.33
CA PRO A 68 -6.51 16.88 -10.01
C PRO A 68 -5.59 16.40 -11.14
N ASP A 69 -5.03 17.31 -11.92
CA ASP A 69 -4.12 16.96 -13.01
C ASP A 69 -2.82 16.34 -12.49
N ALA A 70 -2.20 16.93 -11.47
CA ALA A 70 -1.00 16.37 -10.83
C ALA A 70 -1.27 14.98 -10.23
N LEU A 71 -2.48 14.75 -9.70
CA LEU A 71 -2.91 13.45 -9.21
C LEU A 71 -3.04 12.42 -10.35
N GLN A 72 -3.64 12.81 -11.47
CA GLN A 72 -3.77 11.95 -12.65
C GLN A 72 -2.40 11.60 -13.24
N GLU A 73 -1.51 12.57 -13.36
CA GLU A 73 -0.14 12.37 -13.85
C GLU A 73 0.64 11.39 -12.96
N LYS A 74 0.56 11.59 -11.64
CA LYS A 74 1.20 10.70 -10.66
C LYS A 74 0.60 9.30 -10.68
N SER A 75 -0.72 9.19 -10.83
CA SER A 75 -1.41 7.89 -10.98
C SER A 75 -0.98 7.18 -12.25
N ALA A 76 -0.84 7.89 -13.36
CA ALA A 76 -0.34 7.32 -14.62
C ALA A 76 1.13 6.90 -14.51
N LEU A 77 1.96 7.68 -13.83
CA LEU A 77 3.36 7.34 -13.53
C LEU A 77 3.45 6.06 -12.70
N ALA A 78 2.67 5.96 -11.61
CA ALA A 78 2.61 4.77 -10.76
C ALA A 78 2.19 3.53 -11.55
N ARG A 79 1.16 3.63 -12.41
CA ARG A 79 0.74 2.53 -13.28
C ARG A 79 1.88 2.04 -14.18
N ARG A 80 2.62 2.95 -14.82
CA ARG A 80 3.75 2.59 -15.70
C ARG A 80 4.94 2.00 -14.95
N ARG A 81 5.26 2.53 -13.77
CA ARG A 81 6.40 2.06 -12.96
C ARG A 81 6.12 0.70 -12.34
N LEU A 82 4.91 0.50 -11.83
CA LEU A 82 4.56 -0.69 -11.08
C LEU A 82 4.08 -1.82 -11.99
N SER A 83 3.59 -1.58 -13.20
CA SER A 83 3.11 -2.65 -14.10
C SER A 83 4.11 -3.80 -14.30
N ALA A 84 5.43 -3.52 -14.29
CA ALA A 84 6.46 -4.56 -14.36
C ALA A 84 6.64 -5.36 -13.05
N MET A 85 6.43 -4.73 -11.88
CA MET A 85 6.44 -5.41 -10.58
C MET A 85 5.27 -6.40 -10.47
N TRP A 86 4.11 -6.05 -11.03
CA TRP A 86 2.93 -6.92 -11.03
C TRP A 86 3.06 -8.07 -12.02
N ALA A 87 3.79 -7.88 -13.13
CA ALA A 87 4.07 -8.94 -14.11
C ALA A 87 5.08 -10.00 -13.61
N SER A 88 5.92 -9.65 -12.63
CA SER A 88 6.95 -10.54 -12.07
C SER A 88 6.50 -11.28 -10.81
N SER A 89 5.41 -10.85 -10.18
CA SER A 89 4.76 -11.53 -9.06
C SER A 89 3.68 -12.49 -9.60
N TRP A 90 3.87 -13.79 -9.47
CA TRP A 90 2.92 -14.86 -9.86
C TRP A 90 1.62 -14.89 -9.03
N ALA A 91 1.22 -13.75 -8.45
CA ALA A 91 0.03 -13.60 -7.64
C ALA A 91 -0.93 -12.61 -8.30
N GLN A 92 -2.01 -13.12 -8.90
CA GLN A 92 -3.20 -12.34 -9.21
C GLN A 92 -4.46 -13.17 -8.91
N PRO A 93 -5.64 -12.56 -8.63
CA PRO A 93 -5.93 -11.11 -8.63
C PRO A 93 -6.69 -10.60 -7.38
N ALA A 94 -6.47 -9.33 -7.05
CA ALA A 94 -7.57 -8.39 -6.82
C ALA A 94 -7.09 -6.98 -7.20
N PRO A 95 -7.87 -6.19 -7.95
CA PRO A 95 -7.48 -4.84 -8.33
C PRO A 95 -7.36 -3.98 -7.07
N ILE A 96 -6.20 -3.34 -6.88
CA ILE A 96 -6.16 -2.13 -6.06
C ILE A 96 -7.01 -1.11 -6.80
N TRP A 97 -8.24 -0.96 -6.35
CA TRP A 97 -9.03 0.22 -6.62
C TRP A 97 -8.36 1.37 -5.88
N THR A 98 -7.55 2.15 -6.58
CA THR A 98 -7.15 3.46 -6.09
C THR A 98 -8.38 4.38 -6.15
N HIS A 99 -9.30 4.27 -5.19
CA HIS A 99 -10.32 5.28 -4.99
C HIS A 99 -9.69 6.46 -4.25
N ILE A 100 -9.21 7.44 -5.02
CA ILE A 100 -8.94 8.78 -4.49
C ILE A 100 -10.23 9.57 -4.65
N TYR A 101 -10.96 9.74 -3.55
CA TYR A 101 -12.15 10.59 -3.52
C TYR A 101 -11.71 12.07 -3.49
N PRO A 102 -12.19 12.93 -4.41
CA PRO A 102 -12.17 14.36 -4.13
C PRO A 102 -13.11 14.62 -2.95
N LEU A 103 -12.60 15.30 -1.91
CA LEU A 103 -13.46 15.85 -0.87
C LEU A 103 -14.47 16.79 -1.55
N PRO A 104 -15.79 16.63 -1.32
CA PRO A 104 -16.76 17.58 -1.85
C PRO A 104 -16.42 18.96 -1.29
N SER A 105 -16.29 19.93 -2.19
CA SER A 105 -16.14 21.34 -1.87
C SER A 105 -17.09 21.70 -0.73
N ALA A 106 -16.52 22.12 0.41
CA ALA A 106 -17.27 22.73 1.48
C ALA A 106 -18.10 23.87 0.86
N ARG A 107 -19.41 23.69 0.80
CA ARG A 107 -20.33 24.80 0.55
C ARG A 107 -20.24 25.67 1.79
N VAL A 108 -19.58 26.82 1.64
CA VAL A 108 -19.80 27.96 2.51
C VAL A 108 -21.28 28.33 2.36
N ALA A 109 -22.05 28.10 3.42
CA ALA A 109 -23.36 28.67 3.68
C ALA A 109 -23.37 29.11 5.14
#